data_AF-A0A0C9V0P3-F1
#
_entry.id   AF-A0A0C9V0P3-F1
#
_cell.length_a   1.000
_cell.length_b   1.000
_cell.length_c   1.000
_cell.angle_alpha   90.00
_cell.angle_beta   90.00
_cell.angle_gamma   90.00
#
_symmetry.space_group_name_H-M   'P 1'
#
loop_
_entity.id
_entity.type
_entity.pdbx_description
1 polymer ?
#
loop_
_entity_poly.entity_id
_entity_poly.type
_entity_poly.pdbx_seq_one_letter_code
_entity_poly.pdbx_strand_id
1 'polypeptide(L)'
;MSGASEAYGLLAFPLDVPMDAYIQPLPDLATFINNTNDVLSFYKEELNGESVNRISLLAACRPCSKGEVLLQLADVAVETHDNVLHILELHARATAPRYKLDDPDLQLESAL
;
A
#
# COMPACT_ATOMS: atom_id res chain seq x y z
N MET A 1 -9.62 -11.35 -9.93
CA MET A 1 -10.49 -10.80 -8.86
C MET A 1 -10.83 -9.36 -9.22
N SER A 2 -12.09 -8.93 -9.08
CA SER A 2 -12.41 -7.50 -9.11
C SER A 2 -12.03 -6.90 -7.76
N GLY A 3 -10.99 -6.07 -7.72
CA GLY A 3 -10.58 -5.40 -6.49
C GLY A 3 -11.70 -4.49 -5.97
N ALA A 4 -11.89 -4.49 -4.65
CA ALA A 4 -12.62 -3.43 -3.93
C ALA A 4 -11.61 -2.55 -3.16
N SER A 5 -10.39 -2.45 -3.68
CA SER A 5 -9.24 -1.85 -3.03
C SER A 5 -9.45 -0.37 -2.68
N GLU A 6 -10.12 0.37 -3.53
CA GLU A 6 -10.45 1.78 -3.31
C GLU A 6 -11.46 1.92 -2.17
N ALA A 7 -12.44 1.00 -2.09
CA ALA A 7 -13.39 0.98 -0.98
C ALA A 7 -12.70 0.64 0.34
N TYR A 8 -11.82 -0.36 0.36
CA TYR A 8 -11.00 -0.68 1.54
C TYR A 8 -10.07 0.49 1.91
N GLY A 9 -9.49 1.17 0.94
CA GLY A 9 -8.63 2.33 1.15
C GLY A 9 -9.39 3.51 1.77
N LEU A 10 -10.61 3.79 1.31
CA LEU A 10 -11.47 4.82 1.90
C LEU A 10 -11.89 4.46 3.34
N LEU A 11 -12.16 3.18 3.60
CA LEU A 11 -12.56 2.68 4.93
C LEU A 11 -11.40 2.54 5.91
N ALA A 12 -10.15 2.65 5.44
CA ALA A 12 -8.96 2.59 6.30
C ALA A 12 -8.82 3.82 7.20
N PHE A 13 -9.50 4.92 6.87
CA PHE A 13 -9.45 6.18 7.61
C PHE A 13 -10.72 6.38 8.46
N PRO A 14 -10.59 6.90 9.69
CA PRO A 14 -11.74 7.29 10.50
C PRO A 14 -12.63 8.35 9.82
N LEU A 15 -13.93 8.33 10.09
CA LEU A 15 -14.92 9.24 9.48
C LEU A 15 -14.72 10.73 9.83
N ASP A 16 -14.01 11.01 10.91
CA ASP A 16 -13.68 12.35 11.38
C ASP A 16 -12.41 12.91 10.74
N VAL A 17 -11.63 12.09 10.02
CA VAL A 17 -10.51 12.57 9.21
C VAL A 17 -11.07 13.12 7.89
N PRO A 18 -10.74 14.37 7.51
CA PRO A 18 -11.23 14.95 6.28
C PRO A 18 -10.55 14.29 5.07
N MET A 19 -11.31 14.12 3.98
CA MET A 19 -10.86 13.38 2.79
C MET A 19 -9.60 13.97 2.16
N ASP A 20 -9.45 15.29 2.18
CA ASP A 20 -8.26 15.98 1.68
C ASP A 20 -6.95 15.58 2.39
N ALA A 21 -7.04 15.03 3.61
CA ALA A 21 -5.90 14.54 4.35
C ALA A 21 -5.33 13.20 3.85
N TYR A 22 -6.14 12.40 3.14
CA TYR A 22 -5.74 11.05 2.73
C TYR A 22 -6.14 10.67 1.30
N ILE A 23 -6.75 11.57 0.53
CA ILE A 23 -7.11 11.31 -0.88
C ILE A 23 -5.87 11.08 -1.76
N GLN A 24 -4.77 11.79 -1.48
CA GLN A 24 -3.53 11.72 -2.27
C GLN A 24 -2.87 10.34 -2.28
N PRO A 25 -2.69 9.64 -1.13
CA PRO A 25 -2.12 8.29 -1.13
C PRO A 25 -3.07 7.18 -1.58
N LEU A 26 -4.37 7.44 -1.82
CA LEU A 26 -5.34 6.39 -2.16
C LEU A 26 -4.96 5.49 -3.36
N PRO A 27 -4.42 6.01 -4.47
CA PRO A 27 -4.03 5.15 -5.60
C PRO A 27 -2.93 4.14 -5.25
N ASP A 28 -1.93 4.57 -4.48
CA ASP A 28 -0.85 3.70 -4.00
C ASP A 28 -1.38 2.73 -2.94
N LEU A 29 -2.28 3.19 -2.05
CA LEU A 29 -2.94 2.32 -1.07
C LEU A 29 -3.78 1.24 -1.74
N ALA A 30 -4.50 1.56 -2.82
CA ALA A 30 -5.26 0.58 -3.58
C ALA A 30 -4.35 -0.47 -4.24
N THR A 31 -3.21 -0.02 -4.79
CA THR A 31 -2.19 -0.92 -5.36
C THR A 31 -1.58 -1.82 -4.29
N PHE A 32 -1.22 -1.26 -3.13
CA PHE A 32 -0.75 -2.01 -1.97
C PHE A 32 -1.73 -3.09 -1.54
N ILE A 33 -3.02 -2.73 -1.38
CA ILE A 33 -4.07 -3.68 -0.96
C ILE A 33 -4.21 -4.84 -1.96
N ASN A 34 -4.29 -4.54 -3.26
CA ASN A 34 -4.43 -5.58 -4.28
C ASN A 34 -3.20 -6.48 -4.35
N ASN A 35 -2.01 -5.90 -4.44
CA ASN A 35 -0.78 -6.69 -4.58
C ASN A 35 -0.48 -7.51 -3.32
N THR A 36 -0.72 -6.97 -2.13
CA THR A 36 -0.58 -7.72 -0.87
C THR A 36 -1.58 -8.87 -0.82
N ASN A 37 -2.82 -8.66 -1.28
CA ASN A 37 -3.78 -9.74 -1.37
C ASN A 37 -3.29 -10.85 -2.32
N ASP A 38 -2.88 -10.49 -3.54
CA ASP A 38 -2.36 -11.43 -4.54
C ASP A 38 -1.13 -12.21 -4.02
N VAL A 39 -0.20 -11.53 -3.32
CA VAL A 39 1.02 -12.14 -2.77
C VAL A 39 0.69 -13.10 -1.62
N LEU A 40 -0.11 -12.65 -0.64
CA LEU A 40 -0.42 -13.46 0.55
C LEU A 40 -1.40 -14.60 0.25
N SER A 41 -2.27 -14.44 -0.75
CA SER A 41 -3.21 -15.48 -1.16
C SER A 41 -2.60 -16.52 -2.09
N PHE A 42 -1.50 -16.21 -2.78
CA PHE A 42 -0.92 -17.08 -3.80
C PHE A 42 -0.65 -18.51 -3.32
N TYR A 43 -0.09 -18.68 -2.12
CA TYR A 43 0.28 -20.00 -1.63
C TYR A 43 -0.92 -20.95 -1.52
N LYS A 44 -2.03 -20.47 -0.94
CA LYS A 44 -3.25 -21.28 -0.82
C LYS A 44 -3.89 -21.55 -2.19
N GLU A 45 -3.81 -20.59 -3.12
CA GLU A 45 -4.39 -20.71 -4.46
C GLU A 45 -3.63 -21.75 -5.29
N GLU A 46 -2.29 -21.76 -5.23
CA GLU A 46 -1.49 -22.78 -5.91
C GLU A 46 -1.75 -24.18 -5.34
N LEU A 47 -1.87 -24.33 -4.01
CA LEU A 47 -2.21 -25.61 -3.39
C LEU A 47 -3.58 -26.14 -3.82
N ASN A 48 -4.53 -25.24 -4.07
CA ASN A 48 -5.86 -25.57 -4.57
C ASN A 48 -5.91 -25.78 -6.09
N GLY A 49 -4.80 -25.58 -6.80
CA GLY A 49 -4.74 -25.64 -8.26
C GLY A 49 -5.50 -24.50 -8.95
N GLU A 50 -5.75 -23.39 -8.26
CA GLU A 50 -6.40 -22.21 -8.82
C GLU A 50 -5.44 -21.53 -9.82
N SER A 51 -5.81 -21.46 -11.09
CA SER A 51 -4.98 -20.87 -12.16
C SER A 51 -5.49 -19.50 -12.64
N VAL A 52 -6.65 -19.07 -12.15
CA VAL A 52 -7.28 -17.79 -12.50
C VAL A 52 -7.01 -16.74 -11.40
N ASN A 53 -5.77 -16.71 -10.92
CA ASN A 53 -5.24 -15.67 -10.05
C ASN A 53 -4.30 -14.75 -10.82
N ARG A 54 -4.02 -13.56 -10.26
CA ARG A 54 -3.26 -12.53 -10.98
C ARG A 54 -1.85 -12.99 -11.31
N ILE A 55 -1.17 -13.67 -10.39
CA ILE A 55 0.21 -14.15 -10.57
C ILE A 55 0.28 -15.15 -11.73
N SER A 56 -0.61 -16.13 -11.75
CA SER A 56 -0.71 -17.13 -12.81
C SER A 56 -1.05 -16.51 -14.16
N LEU A 57 -2.00 -15.56 -14.19
CA LEU A 57 -2.38 -14.86 -15.41
C LEU A 57 -1.23 -14.02 -15.97
N LEU A 58 -0.52 -13.28 -15.11
CA LEU A 58 0.64 -12.48 -15.52
C LEU A 58 1.80 -13.35 -16.04
N ALA A 59 2.08 -14.48 -15.37
CA ALA A 59 3.09 -15.43 -15.82
C ALA A 59 2.70 -16.12 -17.14
N ALA A 60 1.40 -16.27 -17.43
CA ALA A 60 0.94 -16.78 -18.72
C ALA A 60 1.05 -15.74 -19.85
N CYS A 61 0.92 -14.45 -19.52
CA CYS A 61 0.98 -13.36 -20.50
C CYS A 61 2.39 -12.80 -20.75
N ARG A 62 3.37 -13.15 -19.91
CA ARG A 62 4.74 -12.60 -19.95
C ARG A 62 5.76 -13.75 -19.99
N PRO A 63 6.98 -13.54 -20.52
CA PRO A 63 8.03 -14.55 -20.51
C PRO A 63 8.70 -14.65 -19.12
N CYS A 64 7.91 -14.86 -18.06
CA CYS A 64 8.40 -15.00 -16.69
C CYS A 64 7.66 -16.12 -15.94
N SER A 65 8.33 -16.69 -14.94
CA SER A 65 7.77 -17.66 -14.02
C SER A 65 6.80 -17.02 -13.03
N LYS A 66 5.90 -17.82 -12.46
CA LYS A 66 5.01 -17.37 -11.37
C LYS A 66 5.80 -16.82 -10.18
N GLY A 67 6.96 -17.41 -9.86
CA GLY A 67 7.84 -16.95 -8.78
C GLY A 67 8.43 -15.56 -9.05
N GLU A 68 8.86 -15.28 -10.28
CA GLU A 68 9.32 -13.94 -10.65
C GLU A 68 8.20 -12.90 -10.58
N VAL A 69 6.98 -13.26 -11.00
CA VAL A 69 5.81 -12.38 -10.85
C VAL A 69 5.48 -12.13 -9.38
N LEU A 70 5.52 -13.16 -8.54
CA LEU A 70 5.28 -13.04 -7.09
C LEU A 70 6.25 -12.03 -6.47
N LEU A 71 7.56 -12.13 -6.79
CA LEU A 71 8.57 -11.18 -6.30
C LEU A 71 8.31 -9.76 -6.82
N GLN A 72 8.00 -9.59 -8.11
CA GLN A 72 7.66 -8.28 -8.66
C GLN A 72 6.46 -7.62 -7.98
N LEU A 73 5.39 -8.38 -7.72
CA LEU A 73 4.22 -7.84 -7.02
C LEU A 73 4.53 -7.50 -5.56
N ALA A 74 5.38 -8.29 -4.90
CA ALA A 74 5.84 -8.01 -3.54
C ALA A 74 6.68 -6.72 -3.49
N ASP A 75 7.61 -6.52 -4.43
CA ASP A 75 8.41 -5.30 -4.52
C ASP A 75 7.52 -4.06 -4.70
N VAL A 76 6.54 -4.12 -5.61
CA VAL A 76 5.59 -3.02 -5.82
C VAL A 76 4.71 -2.79 -4.58
N ALA A 77 4.35 -3.85 -3.85
CA ALA A 77 3.61 -3.70 -2.59
C ALA A 77 4.44 -2.93 -1.54
N VAL A 78 5.74 -3.24 -1.40
CA VAL A 78 6.63 -2.50 -0.51
C VAL A 78 6.79 -1.04 -0.95
N GLU A 79 7.03 -0.80 -2.23
CA GLU A 79 7.19 0.56 -2.77
C GLU A 79 5.93 1.42 -2.52
N THR A 80 4.75 0.86 -2.82
CA THR A 80 3.48 1.58 -2.63
C THR A 80 3.12 1.78 -1.17
N HIS A 81 3.49 0.85 -0.29
CA HIS A 81 3.41 1.05 1.16
C HIS A 81 4.25 2.25 1.62
N ASP A 82 5.52 2.30 1.19
CA ASP A 82 6.45 3.35 1.61
C ASP A 82 5.99 4.73 1.09
N ASN A 83 5.48 4.79 -0.15
CA ASN A 83 4.90 6.01 -0.70
C ASN A 83 3.67 6.49 0.09
N VAL A 84 2.76 5.57 0.46
CA VAL A 84 1.57 5.91 1.26
C VAL A 84 1.99 6.56 2.58
N LEU A 85 2.93 5.95 3.31
CA LEU A 85 3.44 6.49 4.57
C LEU A 85 4.10 7.86 4.36
N HIS A 86 4.94 7.98 3.32
CA HIS A 86 5.61 9.23 3.00
C HIS A 86 4.62 10.38 2.75
N ILE A 87 3.58 10.15 1.95
CA ILE A 87 2.56 11.16 1.64
C ILE A 87 1.78 11.56 2.90
N LEU A 88 1.39 10.58 3.72
CA LEU A 88 0.66 10.83 4.97
C LEU A 88 1.52 11.64 5.97
N GLU A 89 2.80 11.31 6.10
CA GLU A 89 3.75 12.07 6.93
C GLU A 89 3.92 13.52 6.47
N LEU A 90 4.07 13.74 5.15
CA LEU A 90 4.17 15.08 4.59
C LEU A 90 2.91 15.90 4.88
N HIS A 91 1.74 15.29 4.75
CA HIS A 91 0.47 15.96 5.05
C HIS A 91 0.35 16.31 6.54
N ALA A 92 0.69 15.37 7.43
CA ALA A 92 0.68 15.60 8.89
C ALA A 92 1.62 16.74 9.30
N ARG A 93 2.82 16.81 8.69
CA ARG A 93 3.78 17.90 8.93
C ARG A 93 3.29 19.24 8.39
N ALA A 94 2.66 19.26 7.21
CA ALA A 94 2.14 20.48 6.59
C ALA A 94 0.95 21.08 7.36
N THR A 95 0.16 20.24 8.02
CA THR A 95 -1.02 20.66 8.80
C THR A 95 -0.72 20.85 10.29
N ALA A 96 0.47 20.46 10.76
CA ALA A 96 0.89 20.66 12.14
C ALA A 96 0.95 22.17 12.48
N PRO A 97 0.45 22.59 13.65
CA PRO A 97 0.56 23.97 14.08
C PRO A 97 2.04 24.38 14.19
N ARG A 98 2.38 25.52 13.57
CA ARG A 98 3.75 26.02 13.39
C ARG A 98 4.57 26.09 14.68
N TYR A 99 3.93 26.32 15.83
CA TYR A 99 4.60 26.38 17.14
C TYR A 99 5.07 25.02 17.67
N LYS A 100 4.66 23.89 17.09
CA LYS A 100 5.17 22.55 17.44
C LYS A 100 6.41 22.13 16.62
N LEU A 101 6.68 22.81 15.51
CA LEU A 101 7.85 22.53 14.66
C LEU A 101 9.13 23.22 15.18
N ASP A 102 8.96 24.28 15.98
CA ASP A 102 10.05 25.06 16.58
C ASP A 102 10.39 24.61 18.03
N ASP A 103 9.80 23.50 18.50
CA ASP A 103 10.07 22.94 19.83
C ASP A 103 11.31 22.02 19.79
N PRO A 104 12.45 22.43 20.40
CA PRO A 104 13.71 21.68 20.32
C PRO A 104 13.63 20.29 20.98
N ASP A 105 12.65 20.03 21.84
CA ASP A 105 12.54 18.77 22.57
C ASP A 105 11.95 17.63 21.70
N LEU A 106 11.23 17.94 20.62
CA LEU A 106 10.64 16.95 19.69
C LEU A 106 11.60 16.50 18.57
N GLN A 107 12.73 17.18 18.36
CA GLN A 107 13.75 16.73 17.40
C GLN A 107 14.59 15.55 17.92
N LEU A 108 14.59 15.29 19.24
CA LEU A 108 15.34 14.18 19.83
C LEU A 108 14.63 12.82 19.71
N GLU A 109 13.30 12.78 19.69
CA GLU A 109 12.54 11.51 19.65
C GLU A 109 12.47 10.86 18.26
N SER A 110 13.00 11.51 17.22
CA SER A 110 13.13 10.92 15.87
C SER A 110 14.53 10.38 15.56
N ALA A 111 15.44 10.40 16.54
CA ALA A 111 16.84 9.98 16.41
C ALA A 111 17.22 8.78 17.31
N LEU A 112 16.25 8.07 17.88
CA LEU A 112 16.39 6.80 18.60
C LEU A 112 15.42 5.76 18.03
#